data_AF-A0A374AGD0-F1
#
_entry.id   AF-A0A374AGD0-F1
#
_cell.length_a   1.000
_cell.length_b   1.000
_cell.length_c   1.000
_cell.angle_alpha   90.00
_cell.angle_beta   90.00
_cell.angle_gamma   90.00
#
_symmetry.space_group_name_H-M   'P 1'
#
loop_
_entity.id
_entity.type
_entity.pdbx_description
1 polymer ?
#
loop_
_entity_poly.entity_id
_entity_poly.type
_entity_poly.pdbx_seq_one_letter_code
_entity_poly.pdbx_strand_id
1 'polypeptide(L)'
;MENKSRRPHPNDYSYASERLRFVIRASGFYTELFARQIGMPDAELLYLVLFDNRPLTPLLVERICARFPQIDARWLLTGRVGE
;
A
#
# COMPACT_ATOMS: atom_id res chain seq x y z
N MET A 1 25.73 -15.06 -18.54
CA MET A 1 24.52 -14.81 -17.74
C MET A 1 24.75 -13.54 -16.94
N GLU A 2 24.29 -12.40 -17.47
CA GLU A 2 24.40 -11.12 -16.77
C GLU A 2 23.47 -11.15 -15.55
N ASN A 3 24.04 -11.37 -14.37
CA ASN A 3 23.35 -11.15 -13.11
C ASN A 3 23.27 -9.63 -12.90
N LYS A 4 22.33 -8.98 -13.61
CA LYS A 4 21.97 -7.59 -13.32
C LYS A 4 21.26 -7.62 -11.97
N SER A 5 22.05 -7.47 -10.90
CA SER A 5 21.58 -6.92 -9.64
C SER A 5 20.82 -5.65 -9.98
N ARG A 6 19.50 -5.77 -10.13
CA ARG A 6 18.60 -4.63 -10.28
C ARG A 6 18.73 -3.89 -8.96
N ARG A 7 19.60 -2.88 -8.94
CA ARG A 7 19.61 -1.89 -7.87
C ARG A 7 18.17 -1.40 -7.80
N PRO A 8 17.46 -1.56 -6.67
CA PRO A 8 16.08 -1.08 -6.58
C PRO A 8 16.08 0.37 -7.02
N HIS A 9 15.27 0.70 -8.03
CA HIS A 9 15.12 2.08 -8.43
C HIS A 9 14.54 2.82 -7.21
N PRO A 10 15.03 4.01 -6.84
CA PRO A 10 14.64 4.67 -5.59
C PRO A 10 13.14 5.03 -5.50
N ASN A 11 12.35 4.75 -6.53
CA ASN A 11 10.93 5.05 -6.63
C ASN A 11 10.07 3.84 -7.02
N ASP A 12 10.60 2.61 -6.90
CA ASP A 12 9.98 1.44 -7.52
C ASP A 12 8.72 0.93 -6.81
N TYR A 13 8.41 1.45 -5.60
CA TYR A 13 7.25 1.10 -4.76
C TYR A 13 6.82 -0.35 -4.96
N SER A 14 7.78 -1.29 -4.99
CA SER A 14 7.55 -2.61 -5.59
C SER A 14 6.88 -3.54 -4.58
N TYR A 15 7.08 -3.26 -3.30
CA TYR A 15 6.47 -3.99 -2.21
C TYR A 15 5.16 -3.35 -1.77
N ALA A 16 4.17 -4.19 -1.48
CA ALA A 16 2.87 -3.75 -0.96
C ALA A 16 3.02 -2.99 0.36
N SER A 17 3.98 -3.38 1.20
CA SER A 17 4.31 -2.72 2.47
C SER A 17 4.78 -1.28 2.29
N GLU A 18 5.57 -0.98 1.26
CA GLU A 18 6.06 0.38 0.96
C GLU A 18 4.91 1.29 0.54
N ARG A 19 4.04 0.78 -0.33
CA ARG A 19 2.85 1.50 -0.82
C ARG A 19 1.88 1.77 0.31
N LEU A 20 1.59 0.76 1.14
CA LEU A 20 0.71 0.91 2.29
C LEU A 20 1.30 1.90 3.32
N ARG A 21 2.60 1.81 3.61
CA ARG A 21 3.27 2.75 4.53
C ARG A 21 3.21 4.18 4.01
N PHE A 22 3.36 4.38 2.71
CA PHE A 22 3.23 5.70 2.10
C PHE A 22 1.84 6.30 2.32
N VAL A 23 0.77 5.55 2.03
CA VAL A 23 -0.60 6.08 2.18
C VAL A 23 -0.99 6.33 3.64
N ILE A 24 -0.55 5.49 4.58
CA ILE A 24 -0.74 5.72 6.02
C ILE A 24 -0.02 7.01 6.44
N ARG A 25 1.23 7.20 6.01
CA ARG A 25 2.00 8.40 6.34
C ARG A 25 1.37 9.65 5.72
N ALA A 26 0.93 9.57 4.47
CA ALA A 26 0.32 10.68 3.75
C ALA A 26 -1.04 11.08 4.34
N SER A 27 -1.76 10.15 4.98
CA SER A 27 -3.02 10.46 5.66
C SER A 27 -2.84 11.15 7.01
N GLY A 28 -1.62 11.15 7.57
CA GLY A 28 -1.35 11.69 8.91
C GLY A 28 -1.92 10.84 10.06
N PHE A 29 -2.28 9.58 9.81
CA PHE A 29 -2.82 8.67 10.84
C PHE A 29 -1.79 7.63 11.26
N TYR A 30 -1.91 7.16 12.50
CA TYR A 30 -1.28 5.90 12.89
C TYR A 30 -2.13 4.72 12.41
N THR A 31 -1.52 3.53 12.29
CA THR A 31 -2.10 2.37 11.58
C THR A 31 -3.51 1.97 12.06
N GLU A 32 -3.76 1.93 13.37
CA GLU A 32 -5.09 1.60 13.92
C GLU A 32 -6.16 2.64 13.53
N LEU A 33 -5.82 3.92 13.61
CA LEU A 33 -6.76 4.97 13.23
C LEU A 33 -7.00 4.94 11.72
N PHE A 34 -5.96 4.68 10.92
CA PHE A 34 -6.11 4.50 9.48
C PHE A 34 -7.08 3.37 9.14
N ALA A 35 -6.95 2.21 9.80
CA ALA A 35 -7.85 1.07 9.61
C ALA A 35 -9.32 1.45 9.85
N ARG A 36 -9.59 2.16 10.95
CA ARG A 36 -10.95 2.65 11.26
C ARG A 36 -11.46 3.64 10.22
N GLN A 37 -10.60 4.51 9.70
CA GLN A 37 -10.97 5.50 8.67
C GLN A 37 -11.36 4.86 7.33
N ILE A 38 -10.83 3.68 7.02
CA ILE A 38 -11.20 2.91 5.82
C ILE A 38 -12.29 1.85 6.11
N GLY A 39 -12.96 1.94 7.26
CA GLY A 39 -14.11 1.09 7.61
C GLY A 39 -13.74 -0.32 8.09
N MET A 40 -12.52 -0.52 8.58
CA MET A 40 -12.09 -1.79 9.16
C MET A 40 -12.21 -1.77 10.69
N PRO A 41 -12.55 -2.92 11.33
CA PRO A 41 -12.67 -3.00 12.78
C PRO A 41 -11.31 -2.86 13.50
N ASP A 42 -10.24 -3.33 12.89
CA ASP A 42 -8.88 -3.36 13.43
C ASP A 42 -7.82 -3.28 12.30
N ALA A 43 -6.55 -3.19 12.70
CA ALA A 43 -5.41 -3.07 11.80
C ALA A 43 -4.68 -4.39 11.49
N GLU A 44 -5.20 -5.56 11.86
CA GLU A 44 -4.50 -6.85 11.70
C GLU A 44 -4.07 -7.07 10.24
N LEU A 45 -5.00 -6.88 9.30
CA LEU A 45 -4.73 -7.01 7.88
C LEU A 45 -3.69 -5.99 7.38
N LEU A 46 -3.64 -4.79 7.97
CA LEU A 46 -2.62 -3.80 7.61
C LEU A 46 -1.24 -4.24 8.11
N TYR A 47 -1.15 -4.79 9.33
CA TYR A 47 0.11 -5.32 9.86
C TYR A 47 0.62 -6.52 9.07
N LEU A 48 -0.27 -7.40 8.62
CA LEU A 48 0.10 -8.50 7.73
C LEU A 48 0.71 -7.99 6.40
N VAL A 49 0.17 -6.92 5.83
CA VAL A 49 0.79 -6.29 4.64
C VAL A 49 2.12 -5.63 4.99
N LEU A 50 2.21 -4.92 6.12
CA LEU A 50 3.39 -4.16 6.53
C LEU A 50 4.59 -5.03 6.94
N PHE A 51 4.33 -6.18 7.58
CA PHE A 51 5.36 -6.97 8.25
C PHE A 51 5.43 -8.43 7.78
N ASP A 52 4.36 -8.98 7.22
CA ASP A 52 4.29 -10.38 6.76
C ASP A 52 4.36 -10.50 5.22
N ASN A 53 4.69 -9.39 4.53
CA ASN A 53 4.81 -9.31 3.07
C ASN A 53 3.55 -9.81 2.31
N ARG A 54 2.38 -9.74 2.95
CA ARG A 54 1.10 -10.04 2.29
C ARG A 54 0.79 -8.98 1.21
N PRO A 55 0.17 -9.38 0.09
CA PRO A 55 -0.23 -8.42 -0.94
C PRO A 55 -1.39 -7.54 -0.47
N LEU A 56 -1.47 -6.33 -1.02
CA LEU A 56 -2.68 -5.51 -0.95
C LEU A 56 -3.79 -6.20 -1.76
N THR A 57 -4.87 -6.58 -1.10
CA THR A 57 -6.02 -7.21 -1.78
C THR A 57 -6.87 -6.15 -2.49
N PRO A 58 -7.57 -6.51 -3.58
CA PRO A 58 -8.47 -5.58 -4.27
C PRO A 58 -9.51 -4.94 -3.34
N LEU A 59 -10.07 -5.72 -2.41
CA LEU A 59 -11.04 -5.22 -1.42
C LEU A 59 -10.42 -4.19 -0.46
N LEU A 60 -9.16 -4.40 -0.05
CA LEU A 60 -8.47 -3.42 0.80
C LEU A 60 -8.17 -2.13 0.02
N VAL A 61 -7.78 -2.25 -1.24
CA VAL A 61 -7.56 -1.10 -2.13
C VAL A 61 -8.86 -0.33 -2.36
N GLU A 62 -9.96 -1.02 -2.60
CA GLU A 62 -11.29 -0.40 -2.75
C GLU A 62 -11.66 0.44 -1.52
N ARG A 63 -11.47 -0.10 -0.30
CA ARG A 63 -11.70 0.64 0.94
C ARG A 63 -10.82 1.88 1.08
N ILE A 64 -9.53 1.76 0.73
CA ILE A 64 -8.60 2.89 0.75
C ILE A 64 -9.05 3.96 -0.24
N CYS A 65 -9.32 3.61 -1.50
CA CYS A 65 -9.72 4.55 -2.53
C CYS A 65 -11.11 5.17 -2.27
N ALA A 66 -12.03 4.44 -1.63
CA ALA A 66 -13.31 4.98 -1.21
C ALA A 66 -13.16 6.12 -0.19
N ARG A 67 -12.16 6.02 0.71
CA ARG A 67 -11.85 7.07 1.70
C ARG A 67 -10.94 8.17 1.15
N PHE A 68 -10.01 7.80 0.28
CA PHE A 68 -8.96 8.65 -0.26
C PHE A 68 -8.98 8.58 -1.81
N PRO A 69 -9.96 9.24 -2.46
CA PRO A 69 -10.17 9.14 -3.90
C PRO A 69 -9.02 9.72 -4.74
N GLN A 70 -8.13 10.50 -4.13
CA GLN A 70 -6.91 10.99 -4.78
C GLN A 70 -5.82 9.93 -4.96
N ILE A 71 -5.95 8.76 -4.32
CA ILE A 71 -4.99 7.66 -4.45
C ILE A 71 -5.41 6.75 -5.60
N ASP A 72 -4.50 6.55 -6.55
CA ASP A 72 -4.71 5.64 -7.68
C ASP A 72 -4.70 4.17 -7.25
N ALA A 73 -5.78 3.45 -7.57
CA ALA A 73 -5.95 2.04 -7.20
C ALA A 73 -4.93 1.13 -7.90
N ARG A 74 -4.59 1.43 -9.15
CA ARG A 74 -3.62 0.65 -9.93
C ARG A 74 -2.22 0.79 -9.33
N TRP A 75 -1.83 2.00 -8.95
CA TRP A 75 -0.59 2.26 -8.25
C TRP A 75 -0.54 1.53 -6.91
N LEU A 76 -1.61 1.54 -6.11
CA LEU A 76 -1.67 0.77 -4.86
C LEU A 76 -1.45 -0.74 -5.08
N LEU A 77 -2.03 -1.31 -6.14
CA LEU A 77 -1.88 -2.74 -6.43
C LEU A 77 -0.49 -3.08 -6.99
N THR A 78 0.05 -2.24 -7.87
CA THR A 78 1.16 -2.62 -8.75
C THR A 78 2.45 -1.81 -8.57
N GLY A 79 2.39 -0.69 -7.84
CA GLY A 79 3.46 0.31 -7.76
C GLY A 79 3.66 1.13 -9.03
N ARG A 80 2.85 0.91 -10.07
CA ARG A 80 2.95 1.60 -11.35
C ARG A 80 1.83 2.63 -11.46
N VAL A 81 2.23 3.89 -11.67
CA VAL A 81 1.31 4.93 -12.15
C VAL A 81 0.94 4.57 -13.59
N GLY A 82 -0.32 4.79 -13.99
CA GLY A 82 -0.77 4.49 -15.35
C GLY A 82 0.09 5.16 -16.44
N GLU A 83 0.13 4.53 -17.62
CA GLU A 83 0.47 5.21 -18.88
C GLU A 83 -0.72 6.01 -19.40
#